data_AF-A0A415G511-F1
#
_entry.id   AF-A0A415G511-F1
#
_cell.length_a   1.000
_cell.length_b   1.000
_cell.length_c   1.000
_cell.angle_alpha   90.00
_cell.angle_beta   90.00
_cell.angle_gamma   90.00
#
_symmetry.space_group_name_H-M   'P 1'
#
loop_
_entity.id
_entity.type
_entity.pdbx_description
1 polymer ?
#
loop_
_entity_poly.entity_id
_entity_poly.type
_entity_poly.pdbx_seq_one_letter_code
_entity_poly.pdbx_strand_id
1 'polypeptide(L)'
;MKTWKVRTESGNIGKIKLDEYSVYVTEENITVNIDIVQMSVAIENELMRAVETAKKQESKELSQLSKRYGRSVSSVWSKKPVIKKFVYLCITYCAGDSVKHYIIMGFEDAENNCLTAECKLAVIPLSYIRKIKERIISRIYNHFI
;
A
#
# COMPACT_ATOMS: atom_id res chain seq x y z
N MET A 1 4.32 -8.78 -13.99
CA MET A 1 4.44 -8.04 -12.71
C MET A 1 5.23 -8.93 -11.74
N LYS A 2 6.43 -8.51 -11.29
CA LYS A 2 7.21 -9.31 -10.31
C LYS A 2 6.66 -9.02 -8.91
N THR A 3 6.08 -10.03 -8.27
CA THR A 3 5.61 -9.97 -6.88
C THR A 3 6.79 -10.22 -5.94
N TRP A 4 7.24 -9.17 -5.25
CA TRP A 4 8.30 -9.27 -4.24
C TRP A 4 7.74 -9.95 -2.99
N LYS A 5 8.29 -11.12 -2.63
CA LYS A 5 7.90 -11.85 -1.41
C LYS A 5 8.86 -11.47 -0.28
N VAL A 6 8.46 -10.53 0.57
CA VAL A 6 9.19 -10.27 1.81
C VAL A 6 8.92 -11.42 2.77
N ARG A 7 9.92 -12.28 3.01
CA ARG A 7 9.89 -13.26 4.10
C ARG A 7 10.27 -12.55 5.38
N THR A 8 9.29 -12.21 6.19
CA THR A 8 9.54 -11.71 7.54
C THR A 8 9.67 -12.91 8.48
N GLU A 9 10.90 -13.33 8.79
CA GLU A 9 11.17 -13.98 10.08
C GLU A 9 10.75 -13.00 11.19
N SER A 10 10.38 -13.50 12.37
CA SER A 10 9.67 -12.81 13.46
C SER A 10 10.29 -11.46 13.92
N GLY A 11 10.18 -10.44 13.08
CA GLY A 11 10.59 -9.08 13.31
C GLY A 11 9.38 -8.20 13.54
N ASN A 12 9.52 -7.25 14.45
CA ASN A 12 8.56 -6.18 14.68
C ASN A 12 8.22 -5.52 13.32
N ILE A 13 6.98 -5.63 12.86
CA ILE A 13 6.52 -5.12 11.56
C ILE A 13 6.19 -3.62 11.58
N GLY A 14 6.16 -3.00 12.78
CA GLY A 14 5.74 -1.62 12.97
C GLY A 14 4.64 -1.45 14.02
N LYS A 15 4.18 -0.20 14.17
CA LYS A 15 3.01 0.16 15.01
C LYS A 15 1.84 0.51 14.11
N ILE A 16 0.67 0.00 14.45
CA ILE A 16 -0.59 0.20 13.75
C ILE A 16 -1.52 0.97 14.70
N LYS A 17 -2.11 2.08 14.23
CA LYS A 17 -3.19 2.78 14.94
C LYS A 17 -4.50 2.07 14.60
N LEU A 18 -5.28 1.66 15.61
CA LEU A 18 -6.56 0.94 15.42
C LEU A 18 -7.79 1.81 15.69
N ASP A 19 -7.58 3.06 16.08
CA ASP A 19 -8.61 4.08 16.28
C ASP A 19 -9.02 4.77 14.96
N GLU A 20 -8.18 4.68 13.92
CA GLU A 20 -8.45 5.18 12.57
C GLU A 20 -8.29 4.02 11.56
N TYR A 21 -9.40 3.36 11.25
CA TYR A 21 -9.49 2.34 10.21
C TYR A 21 -10.72 2.59 9.34
N SER A 22 -10.61 2.28 8.05
CA SER A 22 -11.74 2.36 7.11
C SER A 22 -12.10 0.96 6.62
N VAL A 23 -13.38 0.61 6.70
CA VAL A 23 -13.91 -0.66 6.17
C VAL A 23 -14.76 -0.36 4.95
N TYR A 24 -14.45 -1.03 3.84
CA TYR A 24 -15.24 -1.00 2.61
C TYR A 24 -15.83 -2.38 2.38
N VAL A 25 -17.14 -2.45 2.22
CA VAL A 25 -17.86 -3.69 1.95
C VAL A 25 -18.50 -3.59 0.58
N THR A 26 -18.20 -4.56 -0.28
CA THR A 26 -18.87 -4.78 -1.57
C THR A 26 -19.47 -6.18 -1.58
N GLU A 27 -20.29 -6.49 -2.59
CA GLU A 27 -20.87 -7.84 -2.74
C GLU A 27 -19.79 -8.94 -2.85
N GLU A 28 -18.63 -8.59 -3.41
CA GLU A 28 -17.56 -9.54 -3.68
C GLU A 28 -16.46 -9.54 -2.61
N ASN A 29 -16.30 -8.43 -1.86
CA ASN A 29 -15.12 -8.20 -1.03
C ASN A 29 -15.40 -7.41 0.25
N ILE A 30 -14.62 -7.68 1.30
CA ILE A 30 -14.45 -6.77 2.44
C ILE A 30 -13.00 -6.28 2.45
N THR A 31 -12.80 -4.97 2.40
CA THR A 31 -11.49 -4.34 2.51
C THR A 31 -11.37 -3.55 3.80
N VAL A 32 -10.32 -3.82 4.56
CA VAL A 32 -9.95 -3.09 5.77
C VAL A 32 -8.63 -2.38 5.50
N ASN A 33 -8.62 -1.06 5.64
CA ASN A 33 -7.39 -0.26 5.61
C ASN A 33 -7.06 0.18 7.03
N ILE A 34 -5.81 -0.04 7.42
CA ILE A 34 -5.33 0.29 8.76
C ILE A 34 -4.05 1.11 8.64
N ASP A 35 -4.07 2.32 9.20
CA ASP A 35 -2.95 3.24 9.06
C ASP A 35 -1.69 2.73 9.78
N ILE A 36 -0.56 2.84 9.07
CA ILE A 36 0.74 2.46 9.58
C ILE A 36 1.47 3.71 10.04
N VAL A 37 1.62 3.87 11.35
CA VAL A 37 2.30 5.02 11.96
C VAL A 37 3.81 4.81 12.06
N GLN A 38 4.26 3.56 12.13
CA GLN A 38 5.69 3.20 12.18
C GLN A 38 5.92 1.89 11.43
N MET A 39 7.00 1.81 10.65
CA MET A 39 7.42 0.60 9.93
C MET A 39 8.79 0.12 10.41
N SER A 40 9.11 -1.15 10.16
CA SER A 40 10.47 -1.65 10.30
C SER A 40 11.35 -1.18 9.15
N VAL A 41 12.67 -1.05 9.40
CA VAL A 41 13.65 -0.65 8.38
C VAL A 41 13.62 -1.59 7.16
N ALA A 42 13.38 -2.88 7.37
CA ALA A 42 13.29 -3.85 6.28
C ALA A 42 12.09 -3.58 5.35
N ILE A 43 10.92 -3.29 5.93
CA ILE A 43 9.71 -2.96 5.17
C ILE A 43 9.87 -1.61 4.48
N GLU A 44 10.44 -0.62 5.16
CA GLU A 44 10.71 0.69 4.59
C GLU A 44 11.62 0.60 3.36
N ASN A 45 12.71 -0.18 3.44
CA ASN A 45 13.61 -0.39 2.30
C ASN A 45 12.94 -1.05 1.10
N GLU A 46 12.11 -2.08 1.33
CA GLU A 46 11.36 -2.73 0.25
C GLU A 46 10.28 -1.81 -0.34
N LEU A 47 9.63 -1.01 0.49
CA LEU A 47 8.66 -0.01 0.05
C LEU A 47 9.33 1.06 -0.83
N MET A 48 10.51 1.54 -0.45
CA MET A 48 11.27 2.50 -1.26
C MET A 48 11.71 1.92 -2.61
N ARG A 49 12.02 0.61 -2.69
CA ARG A 49 12.24 -0.05 -4.00
C ARG A 49 10.97 -0.08 -4.85
N ALA A 50 9.81 -0.30 -4.22
CA ALA A 50 8.53 -0.25 -4.89
C ALA A 50 8.19 1.17 -5.38
N VAL A 51 8.54 2.22 -4.62
CA VAL A 51 8.43 3.63 -5.03
C VAL A 51 9.18 3.88 -6.33
N GLU A 52 10.44 3.46 -6.43
CA GLU A 52 11.24 3.67 -7.66
C GLU A 52 10.68 2.93 -8.88
N THR A 53 10.02 1.80 -8.65
CA THR A 53 9.30 1.08 -9.73
C THR A 53 8.03 1.84 -10.14
N ALA A 54 7.26 2.34 -9.16
CA ALA A 54 6.04 3.11 -9.40
C ALA A 54 6.33 4.43 -10.12
N LYS A 55 7.38 5.16 -9.73
CA LYS A 55 7.84 6.37 -10.44
C LYS A 55 8.05 6.13 -11.94
N LYS A 56 8.76 5.05 -12.28
CA LYS A 56 9.05 4.69 -13.69
C LYS A 56 7.77 4.36 -14.46
N GLN A 57 6.83 3.66 -13.81
CA GLN A 57 5.55 3.33 -14.42
C GLN A 57 4.70 4.58 -14.65
N GLU A 58 4.59 5.46 -13.64
CA GLU A 58 3.86 6.72 -13.73
C GLU A 58 4.43 7.62 -14.83
N SER A 59 5.76 7.78 -14.88
CA SER A 59 6.43 8.54 -15.95
C SER A 59 6.08 8.02 -17.35
N LYS A 60 5.96 6.69 -17.50
CA LYS A 60 5.60 6.05 -18.76
C LYS A 60 4.13 6.34 -19.13
N GLU A 61 3.23 6.22 -18.17
CA GLU A 61 1.80 6.49 -18.36
C GLU A 61 1.54 7.97 -18.70
N LEU A 62 2.17 8.89 -17.97
CA LEU A 62 2.10 10.32 -18.25
C LEU A 62 2.67 10.66 -19.63
N SER A 63 3.77 10.03 -20.04
CA SER A 63 4.32 10.21 -21.40
C SER A 63 3.37 9.71 -22.49
N GLN A 64 2.67 8.60 -22.26
CA GLN A 64 1.67 8.08 -23.20
C GLN A 64 0.44 9.00 -23.29
N LEU A 65 -0.05 9.48 -22.15
CA LEU A 65 -1.17 10.42 -22.08
C LEU A 65 -0.83 11.76 -22.75
N SER A 66 0.37 12.28 -22.48
CA SER A 66 0.92 13.48 -23.11
C SER A 66 0.87 13.38 -24.64
N LYS A 67 1.37 12.27 -25.21
CA LYS A 67 1.34 12.01 -26.65
C LYS A 67 -0.08 11.90 -27.19
N ARG A 68 -0.98 11.21 -26.46
CA ARG A 68 -2.36 10.97 -26.88
C ARG A 68 -3.18 12.25 -26.94
N TYR A 69 -2.97 13.17 -26.00
CA TYR A 69 -3.79 14.38 -25.86
C TYR A 69 -3.08 15.67 -26.29
N GLY A 70 -1.85 15.58 -26.83
CA GLY A 70 -1.07 16.74 -27.25
C GLY A 70 -0.71 17.71 -26.11
N ARG A 71 -0.68 17.22 -24.87
CA ARG A 71 -0.39 18.03 -23.67
C ARG A 71 1.02 17.76 -23.18
N SER A 72 1.72 18.81 -22.78
CA SER A 72 3.00 18.68 -22.08
C SER A 72 2.71 18.52 -20.59
N VAL A 73 2.80 17.30 -20.08
CA VAL A 73 2.76 17.01 -18.65
C VAL A 73 4.15 16.57 -18.24
N SER A 74 4.71 17.20 -17.20
CA SER A 74 6.00 16.78 -16.67
C SER A 74 5.88 15.33 -16.19
N SER A 75 6.80 14.48 -16.64
CA SER A 75 6.90 13.07 -16.26
C SER A 75 8.23 12.78 -15.55
N VAL A 76 9.00 13.82 -15.24
CA VAL A 76 10.34 13.72 -14.64
C VAL A 76 10.25 13.96 -13.15
N TRP A 77 10.59 12.94 -12.37
CA TRP A 77 10.69 13.01 -10.91
C TRP A 77 12.00 13.69 -10.50
N SER A 78 11.95 14.46 -9.41
CA SER A 78 13.12 15.03 -8.76
C SER A 78 14.03 13.93 -8.19
N LYS A 79 15.29 14.29 -7.93
CA LYS A 79 16.24 13.41 -7.25
C LYS A 79 16.03 13.36 -5.73
N LYS A 80 15.12 14.18 -5.18
CA LYS A 80 14.84 14.24 -3.76
C LYS A 80 13.98 13.04 -3.33
N PRO A 81 14.05 12.62 -2.05
CA PRO A 81 13.11 11.66 -1.51
C PRO A 81 11.67 12.13 -1.72
N VAL A 82 10.77 11.20 -2.03
CA VAL A 82 9.35 11.51 -2.21
C VAL A 82 8.73 11.98 -0.90
N ILE A 83 7.70 12.82 -1.01
CA ILE A 83 6.88 13.20 0.14
C ILE A 83 5.80 12.14 0.31
N LYS A 84 5.88 11.40 1.43
CA LYS A 84 4.88 10.41 1.83
C LYS A 84 3.58 11.11 2.21
N LYS A 85 2.46 10.71 1.60
CA LYS A 85 1.12 11.25 1.92
C LYS A 85 0.35 10.36 2.87
N PHE A 86 0.34 9.06 2.60
CA PHE A 86 -0.29 8.06 3.44
C PHE A 86 0.44 6.74 3.32
N VAL A 87 0.35 5.92 4.36
CA VAL A 87 0.77 4.51 4.32
C VAL A 87 -0.19 3.71 5.18
N TYR A 88 -0.78 2.66 4.60
CA TYR A 88 -1.69 1.79 5.32
C TYR A 88 -1.51 0.32 4.93
N LEU A 89 -1.88 -0.56 5.85
CA LEU A 89 -2.08 -1.97 5.60
C LEU A 89 -3.47 -2.17 5.03
N CYS A 90 -3.54 -2.63 3.78
CA CYS A 90 -4.75 -3.02 3.10
C CYS A 90 -4.95 -4.54 3.23
N ILE A 91 -6.08 -4.95 3.80
CA ILE A 91 -6.49 -6.34 3.93
C ILE A 91 -7.78 -6.52 3.14
N THR A 92 -7.76 -7.37 2.12
CA THR A 92 -8.95 -7.66 1.31
C THR A 92 -9.34 -9.13 1.45
N TYR A 93 -10.54 -9.37 1.97
CA TYR A 93 -11.23 -10.65 1.95
C TYR A 93 -12.06 -10.71 0.67
N CYS A 94 -11.78 -11.66 -0.20
CA CYS A 94 -12.55 -11.89 -1.43
C CYS A 94 -13.50 -13.08 -1.25
N ALA A 95 -14.58 -13.10 -2.02
CA ALA A 95 -15.42 -14.29 -2.19
C ALA A 95 -14.55 -15.50 -2.58
N GLY A 96 -14.72 -16.63 -1.87
CA GLY A 96 -13.90 -17.85 -2.06
C GLY A 96 -12.68 -17.98 -1.14
N ASP A 97 -12.75 -17.42 0.07
CA ASP A 97 -11.77 -17.59 1.18
C ASP A 97 -10.34 -17.11 0.90
N SER A 98 -10.11 -16.36 -0.18
CA SER A 98 -8.81 -15.77 -0.45
C SER A 98 -8.64 -14.43 0.29
N VAL A 99 -7.50 -14.26 0.97
CA VAL A 99 -7.18 -13.03 1.69
C VAL A 99 -5.89 -12.43 1.15
N LYS A 100 -5.99 -11.22 0.60
CA LYS A 100 -4.85 -10.47 0.06
C LYS A 100 -4.42 -9.40 1.06
N HIS A 101 -3.11 -9.22 1.17
CA HIS A 101 -2.53 -8.24 2.09
C HIS A 101 -1.49 -7.41 1.35
N TYR A 102 -1.65 -6.09 1.43
CA TYR A 102 -0.74 -5.14 0.81
C TYR A 102 -0.40 -4.03 1.79
N ILE A 103 0.84 -3.56 1.77
CA ILE A 103 1.16 -2.22 2.26
C ILE A 103 1.03 -1.30 1.06
N ILE A 104 0.22 -0.26 1.21
CA ILE A 104 -0.03 0.75 0.18
C ILE A 104 0.55 2.07 0.66
N MET A 105 1.30 2.74 -0.22
CA MET A 105 1.84 4.07 0.02
C MET A 105 1.52 4.99 -1.15
N GLY A 106 0.83 6.08 -0.84
CA GLY A 106 0.69 7.22 -1.73
C GLY A 106 1.79 8.23 -1.46
N PHE A 107 2.35 8.78 -2.52
CA PHE A 107 3.45 9.74 -2.44
C PHE A 107 3.41 10.74 -3.57
N GLU A 108 4.07 11.87 -3.37
CA GLU A 108 4.28 12.90 -4.39
C GLU A 108 5.76 13.24 -4.53
N ASP A 109 6.09 13.86 -5.66
CA ASP A 109 7.41 14.45 -5.85
C ASP A 109 7.63 15.65 -4.92
N ALA A 110 8.86 15.78 -4.40
CA ALA A 110 9.18 16.83 -3.45
C ALA A 110 9.26 18.24 -4.04
N GLU A 111 9.42 18.37 -5.36
CA GLU A 111 9.54 19.65 -6.06
C GLU A 111 8.36 19.89 -7.01
N ASN A 112 7.54 18.88 -7.29
CA ASN A 112 6.37 18.96 -8.15
C ASN A 112 5.20 18.14 -7.58
N ASN A 113 4.33 18.77 -6.80
CA ASN A 113 3.16 18.11 -6.20
C ASN A 113 2.11 17.60 -7.21
N CYS A 114 2.23 17.93 -8.50
CA CYS A 114 1.39 17.36 -9.55
C CYS A 114 1.86 15.96 -10.00
N LEU A 115 3.08 15.56 -9.61
CA LEU A 115 3.58 14.20 -9.79
C LEU A 115 3.26 13.36 -8.55
N THR A 116 2.16 12.64 -8.62
CA THR A 116 1.70 11.74 -7.56
C THR A 116 1.66 10.32 -8.08
N ALA A 117 1.98 9.35 -7.23
CA ALA A 117 1.83 7.94 -7.55
C ALA A 117 1.53 7.11 -6.30
N GLU A 118 1.17 5.85 -6.52
CA GLU A 118 0.96 4.86 -5.48
C GLU A 118 1.84 3.63 -5.75
N CYS A 119 2.39 3.05 -4.68
CA CYS A 119 3.02 1.74 -4.75
C CYS A 119 2.35 0.74 -3.80
N LYS A 120 2.39 -0.54 -4.19
CA LYS A 120 1.82 -1.66 -3.44
C LYS A 120 2.88 -2.71 -3.20
N LEU A 121 3.08 -3.08 -1.93
CA LEU A 121 3.95 -4.17 -1.51
C LEU A 121 3.10 -5.32 -1.01
N ALA A 122 3.18 -6.48 -1.67
CA ALA A 122 2.47 -7.68 -1.24
C ALA A 122 3.10 -8.25 0.05
N VAL A 123 2.28 -8.49 1.07
CA VAL A 123 2.73 -9.05 2.35
C VAL A 123 2.17 -10.46 2.50
N ILE A 124 3.05 -11.43 2.77
CA ILE A 124 2.63 -12.79 3.10
C ILE A 124 2.63 -12.92 4.62
N PRO A 125 1.48 -13.01 5.28
CA PRO A 125 1.45 -13.21 6.72
C PRO A 125 1.99 -14.58 7.11
N LEU A 126 2.82 -14.61 8.16
CA LEU A 126 3.16 -15.85 8.84
C LEU A 126 1.90 -16.49 9.44
N SER A 127 1.92 -17.82 9.63
CA SER A 127 0.80 -18.60 10.18
C SER A 127 0.29 -18.08 11.52
N TYR A 128 1.16 -17.54 12.38
CA TYR A 128 0.76 -16.97 13.67
C TYR A 128 -0.02 -15.65 13.54
N ILE A 129 0.27 -14.85 12.52
CA ILE A 129 -0.43 -13.58 12.24
C ILE A 129 -1.89 -13.84 11.82
N ARG A 130 -2.18 -15.02 11.23
CA ARG A 130 -3.54 -15.41 10.84
C ARG A 130 -4.50 -15.44 12.05
N LYS A 131 -4.04 -15.93 13.21
CA LYS A 131 -4.83 -15.95 14.45
C LYS A 131 -5.08 -14.55 15.04
N ILE A 132 -4.10 -13.65 14.92
CA ILE A 132 -4.26 -12.24 15.33
C ILE A 132 -5.26 -11.53 14.41
N LYS A 133 -5.22 -11.84 13.10
CA LYS A 133 -6.18 -11.31 12.11
C LYS A 133 -7.60 -11.74 12.40
N GLU A 134 -7.85 -13.02 12.63
CA GLU A 134 -9.18 -13.53 13.00
C GLU A 134 -9.76 -12.79 14.21
N ARG A 135 -8.92 -12.49 15.21
CA ARG A 135 -9.31 -11.67 16.37
C ARG A 135 -9.61 -10.21 16.04
N ILE A 136 -8.85 -9.57 15.15
CA ILE A 136 -9.11 -8.18 14.74
C ILE A 136 -10.41 -8.10 13.94
N ILE A 137 -10.61 -8.99 12.95
CA ILE A 137 -11.84 -9.05 12.15
C ILE A 137 -13.05 -9.29 13.04
N SER A 138 -12.97 -10.27 13.96
CA SER A 138 -14.07 -10.55 14.88
C SER A 138 -14.42 -9.33 15.74
N ARG A 139 -13.41 -8.56 16.19
CA ARG A 139 -13.65 -7.31 16.90
C ARG A 139 -14.32 -6.24 16.04
N ILE A 140 -13.91 -6.10 14.77
CA ILE A 140 -14.52 -5.16 13.83
C ILE A 140 -15.97 -5.59 13.55
N TYR A 141 -16.20 -6.87 13.26
CA TYR A 141 -17.54 -7.41 13.01
C TYR A 141 -18.51 -7.18 14.18
N ASN A 142 -18.08 -7.50 15.40
CA ASN A 142 -18.85 -7.27 16.63
C ASN A 142 -19.00 -5.78 17.01
N HIS A 143 -18.30 -4.88 16.33
CA HIS A 143 -18.47 -3.45 16.54
C HIS A 143 -19.60 -2.87 15.67
N PHE A 144 -19.90 -3.51 14.53
CA PHE A 144 -20.95 -3.09 13.61
C PHE A 144 -22.29 -3.82 13.82
N ILE A 145 -22.30 -4.93 14.57
CA ILE A 145 -23.47 -5.78 14.90
C ILE A 145 -23.49 -6.03 16.40
#